data_AF-A0A6N7Y165-F1
#
_entry.id   AF-A0A6N7Y165-F1
#
_cell.length_a   1.000
_cell.length_b   1.000
_cell.length_c   1.000
_cell.angle_alpha   90.00
_cell.angle_beta   90.00
_cell.angle_gamma   90.00
#
_symmetry.space_group_name_H-M   'P 1'
#
loop_
_entity.id
_entity.type
_entity.pdbx_description
1 polymer ?
#
loop_
_entity_poly.entity_id
_entity_poly.type
_entity_poly.pdbx_seq_one_letter_code
_entity_poly.pdbx_strand_id
1 'polypeptide(L)'
;MEDRDLQRDFIMRLNGLLFTLDLKKLDISCNSEDDSYAKDTLKKMHDIFIEVYKTDYLDSCTYEFVEVPAIIKGKNTGHIGLGIVSLDIQSFGEHWGTFFLTPKGVIEQGSEKLFAYEREYVNQTYIPYDYWYTVSLERDYHVDFDNVPEKIGDMLNACHTDQLGMKME
;
A
#
# COMPACT_ATOMS: atom_id res chain seq x y z
N MET A 1 9.83 -7.84 -21.02
CA MET A 1 9.62 -9.19 -20.46
C MET A 1 9.92 -9.21 -18.96
N GLU A 2 10.64 -8.22 -18.42
CA GLU A 2 11.10 -8.14 -17.03
C GLU A 2 10.02 -7.74 -16.00
N ASP A 3 9.11 -6.81 -16.32
CA ASP A 3 8.15 -6.25 -15.35
C ASP A 3 7.19 -7.31 -14.74
N ARG A 4 6.65 -8.20 -15.58
CA ARG A 4 5.77 -9.29 -15.11
C ARG A 4 6.47 -10.30 -14.21
N ASP A 5 7.78 -10.50 -14.38
CA ASP A 5 8.55 -11.40 -13.52
C ASP A 5 8.85 -10.74 -12.16
N LEU A 6 9.12 -9.43 -12.15
CA LEU A 6 9.29 -8.63 -10.92
C LEU A 6 8.01 -8.59 -10.10
N GLN A 7 6.87 -8.25 -10.71
CA GLN A 7 5.59 -8.23 -10.03
C GLN A 7 5.26 -9.58 -9.39
N ARG A 8 5.54 -10.69 -10.11
CA ARG A 8 5.32 -12.03 -9.57
C ARG A 8 6.22 -12.33 -8.37
N ASP A 9 7.51 -11.96 -8.41
CA ASP A 9 8.42 -12.14 -7.26
C ASP A 9 7.98 -11.28 -6.07
N PHE A 10 7.59 -10.02 -6.32
CA PHE A 10 7.05 -9.12 -5.30
C PHE A 10 5.83 -9.73 -4.60
N ILE A 11 4.83 -10.18 -5.36
CA ILE A 11 3.61 -10.77 -4.80
C ILE A 11 3.90 -12.07 -4.06
N MET A 12 4.82 -12.90 -4.55
CA MET A 12 5.22 -14.12 -3.85
C MET A 12 5.84 -13.81 -2.47
N ARG A 13 6.78 -12.86 -2.40
CA ARG A 13 7.42 -12.46 -1.14
C ARG A 13 6.46 -11.77 -0.19
N LEU A 14 5.60 -10.90 -0.74
CA LEU A 14 4.58 -10.21 0.02
C LEU A 14 3.60 -11.21 0.64
N ASN A 15 3.14 -12.21 -0.10
CA ASN A 15 2.32 -13.29 0.45
C ASN A 15 3.02 -14.01 1.59
N GLY A 16 4.33 -14.28 1.45
CA GLY A 16 5.15 -14.83 2.53
C GLY A 16 5.10 -14.01 3.82
N LEU A 17 5.21 -12.67 3.71
CA LEU A 17 5.04 -11.75 4.83
C LEU A 17 3.61 -11.81 5.39
N LEU A 18 2.60 -11.70 4.53
CA LEU A 18 1.18 -11.65 4.91
C LEU A 18 0.75 -12.87 5.73
N PHE A 19 1.29 -14.06 5.45
CA PHE A 19 1.03 -15.28 6.23
C PHE A 19 1.54 -15.22 7.67
N THR A 20 2.48 -14.33 7.98
CA THR A 20 3.08 -14.18 9.31
C THR A 20 2.44 -13.07 10.15
N LEU A 21 1.64 -12.20 9.52
CA LEU A 21 1.07 -11.03 10.18
C LEU A 21 -0.18 -11.37 10.99
N ASP A 22 -0.28 -10.77 12.18
CA ASP A 22 -1.55 -10.63 12.87
C ASP A 22 -2.32 -9.43 12.29
N LEU A 23 -3.27 -9.72 11.39
CA LEU A 23 -4.07 -8.69 10.72
C LEU A 23 -5.05 -7.97 11.66
N LYS A 24 -5.46 -8.58 12.77
CA LYS A 24 -6.30 -7.89 13.77
C LYS A 24 -5.46 -6.88 14.54
N LYS A 25 -4.26 -7.27 14.94
CA LYS A 25 -3.29 -6.36 15.57
C LYS A 25 -2.91 -5.23 14.61
N LEU A 26 -2.77 -5.52 13.32
CA LEU A 26 -2.49 -4.51 12.29
C LEU A 26 -3.58 -3.44 12.25
N ASP A 27 -4.84 -3.86 12.12
CA ASP A 27 -6.00 -2.97 12.08
C ASP A 27 -6.12 -2.09 13.34
N ILE A 28 -5.89 -2.67 14.52
CA ILE A 28 -5.86 -1.93 15.78
C ILE A 28 -4.75 -0.88 15.75
N SER A 29 -3.53 -1.26 15.36
CA SER A 29 -2.38 -0.36 15.33
C SER A 29 -2.58 0.81 14.35
N CYS A 30 -3.16 0.56 13.17
CA CYS A 30 -3.50 1.61 12.21
C CYS A 30 -4.44 2.68 12.81
N ASN A 31 -5.26 2.31 13.80
CA ASN A 31 -6.30 3.17 14.35
C ASN A 31 -6.06 3.61 15.81
N SER A 32 -4.95 3.19 16.45
CA SER A 32 -4.54 3.62 17.79
C SER A 32 -3.44 4.69 17.76
N GLU A 33 -3.15 5.32 18.90
CA GLU A 33 -1.99 6.21 19.04
C GLU A 33 -0.66 5.46 18.84
N ASP A 34 -0.57 4.21 19.30
CA ASP A 34 0.56 3.33 19.01
C ASP A 34 0.40 2.68 17.63
N ASP A 35 0.99 3.30 16.62
CA ASP A 35 1.01 2.84 15.24
C ASP A 35 2.30 2.11 14.86
N SER A 36 3.12 1.71 15.85
CA SER A 36 4.43 1.09 15.64
C SER A 36 4.36 -0.19 14.82
N TYR A 37 3.37 -1.05 15.08
CA TYR A 37 3.19 -2.30 14.34
C TYR A 37 2.71 -2.05 12.90
N ALA A 38 1.88 -1.04 12.69
CA ALA A 38 1.46 -0.63 11.35
C ALA A 38 2.64 -0.05 10.54
N LYS A 39 3.46 0.82 11.16
CA LYS A 39 4.68 1.37 10.57
C LYS A 39 5.69 0.29 10.18
N ASP A 40 6.00 -0.63 11.10
CA ASP A 40 6.91 -1.75 10.86
C ASP A 40 6.40 -2.68 9.74
N THR A 41 5.08 -2.92 9.70
CA THR A 41 4.47 -3.73 8.63
C THR A 41 4.56 -3.04 7.28
N LEU A 42 4.16 -1.76 7.20
CA LEU A 42 4.21 -0.98 5.96
C LEU A 42 5.64 -0.88 5.44
N LYS A 43 6.60 -0.64 6.33
CA LYS A 43 8.02 -0.62 6.00
C LYS A 43 8.48 -1.96 5.43
N LYS A 44 8.14 -3.09 6.03
CA LYS A 44 8.50 -4.41 5.47
C LYS A 44 7.92 -4.64 4.09
N MET A 45 6.68 -4.21 3.84
CA MET A 45 6.08 -4.29 2.51
C MET A 45 6.85 -3.43 1.49
N HIS A 46 7.25 -2.22 1.90
CA HIS A 46 8.07 -1.31 1.09
C HIS A 46 9.49 -1.84 0.85
N ASP A 47 10.15 -2.38 1.87
CA ASP A 47 11.49 -2.98 1.76
C ASP A 47 11.49 -4.17 0.79
N ILE A 48 10.45 -5.03 0.85
CA ILE A 48 10.27 -6.11 -0.14
C ILE A 48 10.14 -5.55 -1.55
N PHE A 49 9.41 -4.43 -1.72
CA PHE A 49 9.30 -3.77 -3.02
C PHE A 49 10.67 -3.31 -3.53
N ILE A 50 11.43 -2.58 -2.72
CA ILE A 50 12.80 -2.15 -3.06
C ILE A 50 13.71 -3.33 -3.35
N GLU A 51 13.62 -4.42 -2.58
CA GLU A 51 14.43 -5.62 -2.81
C GLU A 51 14.16 -6.26 -4.17
N VAL A 52 12.93 -6.21 -4.67
CA VAL A 52 12.55 -6.81 -5.95
C VAL A 52 12.82 -5.84 -7.10
N TYR A 53 12.28 -4.63 -7.02
CA TYR A 53 12.34 -3.62 -8.09
C TYR A 53 13.66 -2.85 -8.12
N LYS A 54 14.47 -2.92 -7.06
CA LYS A 54 15.75 -2.20 -6.90
C LYS A 54 15.62 -0.68 -6.90
N THR A 55 14.40 -0.17 -6.79
CA THR A 55 14.05 1.24 -6.77
C THR A 55 12.74 1.42 -6.01
N ASP A 56 12.55 2.60 -5.42
CA ASP A 56 11.28 3.12 -4.94
C ASP A 56 10.72 4.23 -5.84
N TYR A 57 11.40 4.52 -6.96
CA TYR A 57 10.99 5.47 -7.98
C TYR A 57 10.54 4.76 -9.26
N LEU A 58 9.33 5.06 -9.72
CA LEU A 58 8.70 4.47 -10.91
C LEU A 58 8.50 5.52 -12.01
N ASP A 59 9.00 5.22 -13.21
CA ASP A 59 8.79 5.99 -14.43
C ASP A 59 7.98 5.21 -15.47
N SER A 60 7.29 5.95 -16.35
CA SER A 60 6.39 5.38 -17.37
C SER A 60 7.12 4.81 -18.59
N CYS A 61 8.43 5.05 -18.72
CA CYS A 61 9.25 4.45 -19.76
C CYS A 61 9.65 3.00 -19.42
N THR A 62 9.71 2.67 -18.12
CA THR A 62 10.21 1.40 -17.60
C THR A 62 9.08 0.47 -17.16
N TYR A 63 8.03 1.02 -16.53
CA TYR A 63 6.96 0.24 -15.89
C TYR A 63 5.61 0.50 -16.56
N GLU A 64 4.76 -0.54 -16.59
CA GLU A 64 3.39 -0.44 -17.11
C GLU A 64 2.38 -0.57 -15.97
N PHE A 65 2.18 -1.78 -15.45
CA PHE A 65 1.28 -2.05 -14.32
C PHE A 65 2.09 -2.50 -13.11
N VAL A 66 1.92 -1.81 -11.98
CA VAL A 66 2.67 -2.09 -10.75
C VAL A 66 1.74 -2.14 -9.55
N GLU A 67 1.92 -3.16 -8.72
CA GLU A 67 1.26 -3.28 -7.42
C GLU A 67 2.18 -2.72 -6.33
N VAL A 68 1.70 -1.72 -5.59
CA VAL A 68 2.51 -0.99 -4.62
C VAL A 68 1.86 -1.00 -3.23
N PRO A 69 2.65 -1.09 -2.14
CA PRO A 69 2.13 -0.96 -0.79
C PRO A 69 1.52 0.42 -0.57
N ALA A 70 0.36 0.47 0.08
CA ALA A 70 -0.37 1.70 0.34
C ALA A 70 -1.06 1.72 1.70
N ILE A 71 -1.32 2.94 2.16
CA ILE A 71 -2.22 3.26 3.27
C ILE A 71 -3.55 3.68 2.67
N ILE A 72 -4.65 3.19 3.23
CA ILE A 72 -6.00 3.46 2.77
C ILE A 72 -6.80 4.05 3.92
N LYS A 73 -7.54 5.13 3.66
CA LYS A 73 -8.41 5.78 4.65
C LYS A 73 -9.83 5.87 4.13
N GLY A 74 -10.79 5.29 4.84
CA GLY A 74 -12.20 5.47 4.53
C GLY A 74 -12.63 6.93 4.70
N LYS A 75 -13.20 7.55 3.66
CA LYS A 75 -13.63 8.97 3.71
C LYS A 75 -14.73 9.20 4.73
N ASN A 76 -15.66 8.26 4.81
CA ASN A 76 -16.84 8.37 5.66
C ASN A 76 -16.57 7.96 7.12
N THR A 77 -15.64 7.03 7.33
CA THR A 77 -15.38 6.43 8.65
C THR A 77 -14.12 7.00 9.31
N GLY A 78 -13.19 7.54 8.51
CA GLY A 78 -11.84 7.86 8.95
C GLY A 78 -10.97 6.64 9.24
N HIS A 79 -11.48 5.41 9.05
CA HIS A 79 -10.77 4.17 9.38
C HIS A 79 -9.55 4.02 8.49
N ILE A 80 -8.40 3.77 9.11
CA ILE A 80 -7.12 3.59 8.43
C ILE A 80 -6.81 2.10 8.33
N GLY A 81 -6.41 1.65 7.14
CA GLY A 81 -5.94 0.31 6.87
C GLY A 81 -4.70 0.34 5.99
N LEU A 82 -4.00 -0.80 5.92
CA LEU A 82 -2.96 -1.02 4.92
C LEU A 82 -3.56 -1.78 3.73
N GLY A 83 -2.91 -1.66 2.59
CA GLY A 83 -3.34 -2.31 1.37
C GLY A 83 -2.25 -2.39 0.32
N ILE A 84 -2.64 -2.91 -0.83
CA ILE A 84 -1.87 -2.89 -2.06
C ILE A 84 -2.77 -2.23 -3.11
N VAL A 85 -2.24 -1.26 -3.85
CA VAL A 85 -2.96 -0.65 -4.97
C VAL A 85 -2.27 -1.03 -6.27
N SER A 86 -3.06 -1.34 -7.28
CA SER A 86 -2.59 -1.58 -8.64
C SER A 86 -2.68 -0.28 -9.42
N LEU A 87 -1.55 0.16 -9.99
CA LEU A 87 -1.42 1.41 -10.72
C LEU A 87 -0.98 1.14 -12.16
N ASP A 88 -1.58 1.87 -13.10
CA ASP A 88 -1.08 2.01 -14.47
C ASP A 88 -0.14 3.22 -14.54
N ILE A 89 1.15 2.95 -14.55
CA ILE A 89 2.21 3.97 -14.56
C ILE A 89 2.25 4.72 -15.90
N GLN A 90 1.86 4.08 -17.01
CA GLN A 90 1.79 4.72 -18.32
C GLN A 90 0.61 5.70 -18.42
N SER A 91 -0.47 5.44 -17.68
CA SER A 91 -1.61 6.34 -17.52
C SER A 91 -1.50 7.27 -16.30
N PHE A 92 -0.29 7.78 -16.02
CA PHE A 92 -0.03 8.74 -14.93
C PHE A 92 -0.42 8.22 -13.54
N GLY A 93 -0.18 6.94 -13.27
CA GLY A 93 -0.50 6.31 -11.99
C GLY A 93 -1.99 6.05 -11.78
N GLU A 94 -2.75 5.82 -12.87
CA GLU A 94 -4.19 5.58 -12.78
C GLU A 94 -4.48 4.34 -11.91
N HIS A 95 -5.44 4.48 -10.98
CA HIS A 95 -5.83 3.43 -10.06
C HIS A 95 -6.69 2.36 -10.75
N TRP A 96 -6.26 1.11 -10.69
CA TRP A 96 -6.95 -0.03 -11.30
C TRP A 96 -7.53 -1.01 -10.30
N GLY A 97 -6.98 -1.09 -9.09
CA GLY A 97 -7.43 -2.07 -8.10
C GLY A 97 -6.87 -1.85 -6.72
N THR A 98 -7.53 -2.45 -5.73
CA THR A 98 -7.15 -2.36 -4.32
C THR A 98 -7.31 -3.71 -3.65
N PHE A 99 -6.27 -4.13 -2.93
CA PHE A 99 -6.30 -5.24 -1.99
C PHE A 99 -6.23 -4.68 -0.58
N PHE A 100 -7.28 -4.87 0.21
CA PHE A 100 -7.35 -4.41 1.59
C PHE A 100 -6.79 -5.47 2.54
N LEU A 101 -5.83 -5.11 3.39
CA LEU A 101 -5.43 -5.94 4.52
C LEU A 101 -6.41 -5.70 5.67
N THR A 102 -7.31 -6.66 5.90
CA THR A 102 -8.37 -6.51 6.90
C THR A 102 -8.23 -7.52 8.03
N PRO A 103 -8.89 -7.31 9.19
CA PRO A 103 -9.01 -8.32 10.24
C PRO A 103 -9.55 -9.68 9.79
N LYS A 104 -10.23 -9.74 8.63
CA LYS A 104 -10.83 -10.94 8.05
C LYS A 104 -9.93 -11.63 7.02
N GLY A 105 -8.77 -11.05 6.69
CA GLY A 105 -7.90 -11.49 5.60
C GLY A 105 -7.69 -10.40 4.56
N VAL A 106 -7.00 -10.77 3.49
CA VAL A 106 -6.79 -9.88 2.34
C VAL A 106 -8.01 -9.94 1.43
N ILE A 107 -8.59 -8.78 1.14
CA ILE A 107 -9.81 -8.65 0.33
C ILE A 107 -9.51 -7.84 -0.94
N GLU A 108 -9.68 -8.45 -2.11
CA GLU A 108 -9.58 -7.80 -3.42
C GLU A 108 -10.88 -7.07 -3.77
N GLN A 109 -10.82 -5.75 -3.93
CA GLN A 109 -11.98 -4.95 -4.31
C GLN A 109 -12.55 -5.38 -5.67
N GLY A 110 -13.87 -5.53 -5.76
CA GLY A 110 -14.54 -5.83 -7.02
C GLY A 110 -14.44 -7.29 -7.48
N SER A 111 -13.74 -8.15 -6.74
CA SER A 111 -13.64 -9.57 -7.06
C SER A 111 -15.01 -10.25 -7.07
N GLU A 112 -15.29 -11.03 -8.12
CA GLU A 112 -16.54 -11.80 -8.24
C GLU A 112 -16.65 -12.91 -7.19
N LYS A 113 -15.51 -13.33 -6.63
CA LYS A 113 -15.40 -14.40 -5.62
C LYS A 113 -15.62 -13.92 -4.19
N LEU A 114 -15.76 -12.62 -3.96
CA LEU A 114 -15.99 -12.05 -2.64
C LEU A 114 -17.27 -12.55 -2.00
N PHE A 115 -17.18 -13.02 -0.75
CA PHE A 115 -18.38 -13.30 0.01
C PHE A 115 -19.12 -12.00 0.33
N ALA A 116 -20.46 -12.08 0.43
CA ALA A 116 -21.30 -10.90 0.69
C ALA A 116 -20.88 -10.13 1.96
N TYR A 117 -20.44 -10.83 3.01
CA TYR A 117 -20.02 -10.22 4.27
C TYR A 117 -18.65 -9.51 4.20
N GLU A 118 -17.79 -9.89 3.25
CA GLU A 118 -16.50 -9.22 2.99
C GLU A 118 -16.72 -7.95 2.20
N ARG A 119 -17.56 -8.04 1.16
CA ARG A 119 -17.99 -6.89 0.36
C ARG A 119 -18.67 -5.83 1.24
N GLU A 120 -19.60 -6.26 2.10
CA GLU A 120 -20.29 -5.35 3.01
C GLU A 120 -19.31 -4.66 3.97
N TYR A 121 -18.34 -5.42 4.50
CA TYR A 121 -17.32 -4.86 5.37
C TYR A 121 -16.49 -3.78 4.66
N VAL A 122 -15.95 -4.07 3.47
CA VAL A 122 -15.18 -3.06 2.70
C VAL A 122 -16.03 -1.84 2.37
N ASN A 123 -17.28 -2.05 1.95
CA ASN A 123 -18.19 -0.95 1.62
C ASN A 123 -18.47 -0.04 2.82
N GLN A 124 -18.74 -0.63 3.99
CA GLN A 124 -19.06 0.13 5.19
C GLN A 124 -17.82 0.79 5.83
N THR A 125 -16.65 0.15 5.73
CA THR A 125 -15.43 0.61 6.40
C THR A 125 -14.63 1.57 5.54
N TYR A 126 -14.44 1.27 4.26
CA TYR A 126 -13.50 2.00 3.41
C TYR A 126 -14.16 2.80 2.30
N ILE A 127 -15.33 2.42 1.76
CA ILE A 127 -15.84 3.05 0.54
C ILE A 127 -16.68 4.31 0.84
N PRO A 128 -16.44 5.44 0.14
CA PRO A 128 -15.27 5.73 -0.71
C PRO A 128 -14.02 6.01 0.15
N TYR A 129 -12.82 5.75 -0.38
CA TYR A 129 -11.55 5.95 0.34
C TYR A 129 -10.64 6.95 -0.36
N ASP A 130 -9.69 7.48 0.41
CA ASP A 130 -8.42 8.04 -0.08
C ASP A 130 -7.31 7.01 0.13
N TYR A 131 -6.24 7.10 -0.67
CA TYR A 131 -5.09 6.20 -0.57
C TYR A 131 -3.79 6.95 -0.84
N TRP A 132 -2.70 6.48 -0.22
CA TRP A 132 -1.35 6.98 -0.43
C TRP A 132 -0.39 5.80 -0.45
N TYR A 133 0.38 5.68 -1.51
CA TYR A 133 1.36 4.60 -1.68
C TYR A 133 2.75 5.00 -1.19
N THR A 134 3.60 4.01 -0.96
CA THR A 134 4.94 4.18 -0.36
C THR A 134 6.05 4.48 -1.36
N VAL A 135 5.78 4.39 -2.66
CA VAL A 135 6.76 4.64 -3.73
C VAL A 135 6.60 6.06 -4.29
N SER A 136 7.58 6.55 -5.05
CA SER A 136 7.50 7.80 -5.80
C SER A 136 7.22 7.53 -7.27
N LEU A 137 6.28 8.25 -7.88
CA LEU A 137 6.02 8.21 -9.32
C LEU A 137 6.52 9.50 -9.97
N GLU A 138 7.10 9.40 -11.17
CA GLU A 138 7.59 10.57 -11.92
C GLU A 138 6.47 11.60 -12.18
N ARG A 139 5.25 11.12 -12.43
CA ARG A 139 4.06 11.94 -12.69
C ARG A 139 2.82 11.21 -12.20
N ASP A 140 2.34 11.58 -11.02
CA ASP A 140 1.01 11.23 -10.56
C ASP A 140 0.18 12.49 -10.33
N TYR A 141 -1.02 12.51 -10.90
CA TYR A 141 -2.00 13.60 -10.76
C TYR A 141 -3.23 13.16 -9.95
N HIS A 142 -3.28 11.92 -9.49
CA HIS A 142 -4.43 11.30 -8.84
C HIS A 142 -4.36 11.36 -7.32
N VAL A 143 -3.16 11.29 -6.75
CA VAL A 143 -2.95 11.31 -5.29
C VAL A 143 -2.42 12.66 -4.84
N ASP A 144 -3.11 13.27 -3.87
CA ASP A 144 -2.70 14.50 -3.23
C ASP A 144 -1.74 14.21 -2.06
N PHE A 145 -0.44 14.25 -2.37
CA PHE A 145 0.63 14.13 -1.37
C PHE A 145 0.93 15.45 -0.63
N ASP A 146 0.35 16.58 -1.05
CA ASP A 146 0.53 17.88 -0.38
C ASP A 146 -0.40 18.01 0.84
N ASN A 147 -1.55 17.33 0.83
CA ASN A 147 -2.55 17.38 1.90
C ASN A 147 -2.74 16.04 2.63
N VAL A 148 -1.65 15.30 2.84
CA VAL A 148 -1.67 14.03 3.59
C VAL A 148 -2.01 14.29 5.07
N PRO A 149 -2.96 13.54 5.68
CA PRO A 149 -3.19 13.61 7.11
C PRO A 149 -1.93 13.28 7.92
N GLU A 150 -1.65 14.05 8.97
CA GLU A 150 -0.41 13.94 9.78
C GLU A 150 0.00 12.50 10.10
N LYS A 151 -0.93 11.71 10.67
CA LYS A 151 -0.69 10.30 10.99
C LYS A 151 -0.27 9.44 9.78
N ILE A 152 -0.88 9.69 8.62
CA ILE A 152 -0.55 8.96 7.38
C ILE A 152 0.83 9.41 6.89
N GLY A 153 1.13 10.71 6.96
CA GLY A 153 2.46 11.25 6.66
C GLY A 153 3.55 10.60 7.51
N ASP A 154 3.31 10.46 8.82
CA ASP A 154 4.24 9.78 9.74
C ASP A 154 4.47 8.31 9.39
N MET A 155 3.42 7.61 8.95
CA MET A 155 3.52 6.22 8.50
C MET A 155 4.31 6.09 7.20
N LEU A 156 4.10 6.99 6.23
CA LEU A 156 4.87 7.04 4.98
C LEU A 156 6.34 7.36 5.26
N ASN A 157 6.61 8.36 6.10
CA ASN A 157 7.97 8.76 6.47
C ASN A 157 8.77 7.61 7.10
N ALA A 158 8.11 6.74 7.87
CA ALA A 158 8.75 5.55 8.46
C ALA A 158 9.32 4.58 7.40
N CYS A 159 8.80 4.60 6.17
CA CYS A 159 9.33 3.78 5.07
C CYS A 159 10.64 4.35 4.51
N HIS A 160 10.79 5.69 4.53
CA HIS A 160 11.94 6.39 3.93
C HIS A 160 13.03 6.77 4.94
N THR A 161 12.80 6.62 6.25
CA THR A 161 13.72 7.12 7.29
C THR A 161 15.10 6.45 7.25
N ASP A 162 15.22 5.22 6.76
CA ASP A 162 16.52 4.55 6.60
C ASP A 162 17.33 5.08 5.38
N GLN A 163 16.70 5.77 4.43
CA GLN A 163 17.40 6.37 3.29
C GLN A 163 18.22 7.61 3.68
N LEU A 164 17.90 8.25 4.82
CA LEU A 164 18.68 9.36 5.39
C LEU A 164 19.98 8.91 6.08
N GLY A 165 20.20 7.60 6.24
CA GLY A 165 21.46 7.05 6.76
C GLY A 165 22.61 7.00 5.75
N MET A 166 22.37 7.31 4.48
CA MET A 166 23.38 7.30 3.41
C MET A 166 23.48 8.66 2.72
N LYS A 167 23.90 9.70 3.46
CA LYS A 167 24.64 10.86 2.93
C LYS A 167 25.06 11.77 4.08
N MET A 168 26.29 11.61 4.56
CA MET A 168 27.21 12.69 4.93
C MET A 168 28.62 12.09 5.10
N GLU A 169 29.32 11.89 3.99
CA GLU A 169 30.79 12.06 3.90
C GLU A 169 31.11 12.81 2.60
#